data_AF-A0A816IFV7-F1
#
_entry.id   AF-A0A816IFV7-F1
#
_cell.length_a   1.000
_cell.length_b   1.000
_cell.length_c   1.000
_cell.angle_alpha   90.00
_cell.angle_beta   90.00
_cell.angle_gamma   90.00
#
_symmetry.space_group_name_H-M   'P 1'
#
loop_
_entity.id
_entity.type
_entity.pdbx_description
1 polymer ?
#
loop_
_entity_poly.entity_id
_entity_poly.type
_entity_poly.pdbx_seq_one_letter_code
_entity_poly.pdbx_strand_id
1 'polypeptide(L)'
;MACQKAHFEKQILDLNNKMSNLKSLKPSNNVDNLFQQLMSTCLPTETNIDVEKLCPKVQNIRTNLIKLHSEAIGYSEQHYSTVLVSLEDNPLHHLDLYPCLLH
;
A
#
# COMPACT_ATOMS: atom_id res chain seq x y z
N MET A 1 -24.77 -9.25 8.37
CA MET A 1 -24.19 -8.92 7.06
C MET A 1 -24.02 -7.41 6.82
N ALA A 2 -25.05 -6.56 7.02
CA ALA A 2 -24.89 -5.09 6.85
C ALA A 2 -23.83 -4.44 7.77
N CYS A 3 -23.65 -4.96 8.99
CA CYS A 3 -22.69 -4.43 9.96
C CYS A 3 -21.21 -4.61 9.52
N GLN A 4 -20.87 -5.76 8.92
CA GLN A 4 -19.52 -6.03 8.42
C GLN A 4 -19.15 -5.16 7.22
N LYS A 5 -20.10 -4.95 6.29
CA LYS A 5 -19.93 -4.04 5.15
C LYS A 5 -19.67 -2.60 5.61
N ALA A 6 -20.51 -2.08 6.51
CA ALA A 6 -20.36 -0.72 7.02
C ALA A 6 -19.03 -0.53 7.78
N HIS A 7 -18.61 -1.54 8.54
CA HIS A 7 -17.30 -1.55 9.20
C HIS A 7 -16.15 -1.47 8.18
N PHE A 8 -16.20 -2.28 7.12
CA PHE A 8 -15.19 -2.26 6.06
C PHE A 8 -15.12 -0.94 5.31
N GLU A 9 -16.27 -0.37 4.96
CA GLU A 9 -16.34 0.96 4.34
C GLU A 9 -15.71 2.03 5.24
N LYS A 10 -15.98 1.98 6.54
CA LYS A 10 -15.36 2.89 7.52
C LYS A 10 -13.84 2.73 7.59
N GLN A 11 -13.32 1.51 7.56
CA GLN A 11 -11.87 1.27 7.57
C GLN A 11 -11.17 1.89 6.36
N ILE A 12 -11.75 1.76 5.16
CA ILE A 12 -11.21 2.37 3.94
C ILE A 12 -11.20 3.90 4.05
N LEU A 13 -12.27 4.50 4.56
CA LEU A 13 -12.37 5.94 4.74
C LEU A 13 -11.34 6.47 5.76
N ASP A 14 -11.18 5.74 6.87
CA ASP A 14 -10.24 6.11 7.94
C ASP A 14 -8.79 6.00 7.46
N LEU A 15 -8.47 4.95 6.71
CA LEU A 15 -7.17 4.77 6.08
C LEU A 15 -6.87 5.89 5.08
N ASN A 16 -7.82 6.25 4.22
CA ASN A 16 -7.68 7.36 3.28
C ASN A 16 -7.40 8.69 3.99
N ASN A 17 -8.10 8.95 5.09
CA ASN A 17 -7.87 10.14 5.91
C ASN A 17 -6.47 10.13 6.53
N LYS A 18 -6.01 9.00 7.08
CA LYS A 18 -4.66 8.88 7.65
C LYS A 18 -3.58 9.14 6.59
N MET A 19 -3.71 8.54 5.41
CA MET A 19 -2.78 8.78 4.31
C MET A 19 -2.80 10.22 3.82
N SER A 20 -3.98 10.82 3.69
CA SER A 20 -4.11 12.23 3.24
C SER A 20 -3.53 13.23 4.24
N ASN A 21 -3.45 12.86 5.52
CA ASN A 21 -2.87 13.70 6.58
C ASN A 21 -1.36 13.46 6.78
N LEU A 22 -0.73 12.55 6.01
CA LEU A 22 0.71 12.39 6.06
C LEU A 22 1.39 13.65 5.53
N LYS A 23 2.17 14.30 6.39
CA LYS A 23 2.99 15.46 6.03
C LYS A 23 4.13 15.11 5.08
N SER A 24 4.50 13.84 5.00
CA SER A 24 5.65 13.33 4.25
C SER A 24 5.51 11.83 4.02
N LEU A 25 5.89 11.37 2.84
CA LEU A 25 5.99 9.95 2.47
C LEU A 25 7.39 9.36 2.71
N LYS A 26 8.27 10.10 3.39
CA LYS A 26 9.60 9.60 3.76
C LYS A 26 9.48 8.30 4.57
N PRO A 27 10.40 7.33 4.38
CA PRO A 27 10.41 6.08 5.13
C PRO A 27 10.36 6.32 6.63
N SER A 28 9.41 5.68 7.30
CA SER A 28 9.26 5.71 8.74
C SER A 28 8.31 4.60 9.16
N ASN A 29 8.46 4.08 10.38
CA ASN A 29 7.58 3.04 10.93
C ASN A 29 6.09 3.39 10.81
N ASN A 30 5.74 4.67 10.90
CA ASN A 30 4.35 5.10 10.75
C ASN A 30 3.83 4.99 9.31
N VAL A 31 4.66 5.38 8.33
CA VAL A 31 4.34 5.26 6.90
C VAL A 31 4.27 3.78 6.51
N ASP A 32 5.22 2.97 6.97
CA ASP A 32 5.28 1.52 6.68
C ASP A 32 4.05 0.79 7.24
N ASN A 33 3.69 1.05 8.50
CA ASN A 33 2.48 0.50 9.12
C ASN A 33 1.20 0.90 8.37
N LEU A 34 1.11 2.13 7.86
CA LEU A 34 -0.04 2.58 7.08
C LEU A 34 -0.13 1.87 5.73
N PHE A 35 0.99 1.64 5.06
CA PHE A 35 1.01 0.87 3.82
C PHE A 35 0.66 -0.60 4.04
N GLN A 36 1.14 -1.23 5.12
CA GLN A 36 0.70 -2.58 5.50
C GLN A 36 -0.81 -2.64 5.78
N GLN A 37 -1.35 -1.70 6.54
CA GLN A 37 -2.80 -1.60 6.78
C GLN A 37 -3.59 -1.41 5.47
N LEU A 38 -3.03 -0.65 4.52
CA LEU A 38 -3.62 -0.50 3.19
C LEU A 38 -3.68 -1.82 2.46
N MET A 39 -2.59 -2.59 2.42
CA MET A 39 -2.59 -3.90 1.79
C MET A 39 -3.62 -4.83 2.43
N SER A 40 -3.61 -4.96 3.76
CA SER A 40 -4.54 -5.85 4.47
C SER A 40 -6.00 -5.43 4.33
N THR A 41 -6.29 -4.14 4.19
CA THR A 41 -7.67 -3.63 4.09
C THR A 41 -8.17 -3.60 2.65
N CYS A 42 -7.34 -3.16 1.70
CA CYS A 42 -7.74 -2.96 0.31
C CYS A 42 -7.52 -4.18 -0.58
N LEU A 43 -6.59 -5.07 -0.24
CA LEU A 43 -6.33 -6.32 -0.97
C LEU A 43 -6.52 -7.56 -0.07
N PRO A 44 -7.66 -7.68 0.63
CA PRO A 44 -7.80 -8.74 1.59
C PRO A 44 -8.02 -10.09 0.89
N THR A 45 -7.24 -11.10 1.28
CA THR A 45 -7.30 -12.46 0.75
C THR A 45 -8.47 -13.26 1.31
N GLU A 46 -8.93 -12.95 2.53
CA GLU A 46 -10.03 -13.65 3.19
C GLU A 46 -11.14 -12.70 3.64
N THR A 47 -12.02 -12.31 2.73
CA THR A 47 -13.26 -11.61 3.14
C THR A 47 -14.48 -12.17 2.45
N ASN A 48 -15.56 -12.29 3.23
CA ASN A 48 -16.92 -12.50 2.71
C ASN A 48 -17.56 -11.18 2.21
N ILE A 49 -16.75 -10.14 1.96
CA ILE A 49 -17.22 -8.84 1.51
C ILE A 49 -17.08 -8.76 -0.01
N ASP A 50 -18.24 -8.68 -0.66
CA ASP A 50 -18.32 -8.38 -2.07
C ASP A 50 -17.97 -6.89 -2.30
N VAL A 51 -16.74 -6.64 -2.73
CA VAL A 51 -16.20 -5.29 -2.94
C VAL A 51 -16.94 -4.53 -4.05
N GLU A 52 -17.58 -5.23 -4.99
CA GLU A 52 -18.39 -4.61 -6.06
C GLU A 52 -19.71 -4.06 -5.52
N LYS A 53 -20.16 -4.55 -4.37
CA LYS A 53 -21.38 -4.07 -3.69
C LYS A 53 -21.14 -2.91 -2.72
N LEU A 54 -19.90 -2.46 -2.54
CA LEU A 54 -19.60 -1.27 -1.71
C LEU A 54 -20.21 -0.01 -2.34
N CYS A 55 -20.40 1.04 -1.56
CA CYS A 55 -20.87 2.29 -2.16
C CYS A 55 -19.81 2.84 -3.17
N PRO A 56 -20.23 3.47 -4.29
CA PRO A 56 -19.31 3.90 -5.34
C PRO A 56 -18.18 4.82 -4.86
N LYS A 57 -18.47 5.68 -3.87
CA LYS A 57 -17.47 6.55 -3.26
C LYS A 57 -16.35 5.76 -2.59
N VAL A 58 -16.69 4.72 -1.84
CA VAL A 58 -15.71 3.88 -1.14
C VAL A 58 -14.92 3.02 -2.12
N GLN A 59 -15.57 2.51 -3.18
CA GLN A 59 -14.87 1.80 -4.25
C GLN A 59 -13.80 2.69 -4.90
N ASN A 60 -14.16 3.93 -5.25
CA ASN A 60 -13.22 4.86 -5.87
C ASN A 60 -12.04 5.20 -4.94
N ILE A 61 -12.31 5.43 -3.66
CA ILE A 61 -11.25 5.67 -2.65
C ILE A 61 -10.33 4.46 -2.56
N ARG A 62 -10.89 3.24 -2.47
CA ARG A 62 -10.11 2.01 -2.44
C ARG A 62 -9.22 1.87 -3.67
N THR A 63 -9.75 2.10 -4.87
CA THR A 63 -8.98 2.04 -6.13
C THR A 63 -7.83 3.04 -6.12
N ASN A 64 -8.08 4.28 -5.66
CA ASN A 64 -7.04 5.30 -5.56
C ASN A 64 -5.95 4.91 -4.56
N LEU A 65 -6.32 4.33 -3.42
CA LEU A 65 -5.36 3.84 -2.42
C LEU A 65 -4.49 2.70 -2.98
N ILE A 66 -5.08 1.74 -3.68
CA ILE A 66 -4.34 0.66 -4.34
C ILE A 66 -3.37 1.23 -5.38
N LYS A 67 -3.83 2.17 -6.21
CA LYS A 67 -3.00 2.82 -7.22
C LYS A 67 -1.82 3.57 -6.58
N LEU A 68 -2.07 4.35 -5.53
CA LEU A 68 -1.05 5.07 -4.79
C LEU A 68 0.03 4.12 -4.25
N HIS A 69 -0.38 2.98 -3.69
CA HIS A 69 0.54 1.96 -3.21
C HIS A 69 1.36 1.34 -4.34
N SER A 70 0.73 1.00 -5.48
CA SER A 70 1.44 0.48 -6.65
C SER A 70 2.46 1.47 -7.20
N GLU A 71 2.14 2.77 -7.25
CA GLU A 71 3.08 3.82 -7.66
C GLU A 71 4.25 3.93 -6.68
N ALA A 72 3.99 3.86 -5.37
CA ALA A 72 5.03 3.87 -4.35
C ALA A 72 6.00 2.67 -4.48
N ILE A 73 5.48 1.48 -4.77
CA ILE A 73 6.30 0.30 -5.07
C ILE A 73 7.16 0.55 -6.31
N GLY A 74 6.58 1.09 -7.39
CA GLY A 74 7.32 1.40 -8.62
C GLY A 74 8.45 2.41 -8.41
N TYR A 75 8.21 3.46 -7.59
CA TYR A 75 9.26 4.41 -7.23
C TYR A 75 10.37 3.77 -6.40
N SER A 76 10.01 2.89 -5.47
CA SER A 76 10.98 2.11 -4.70
C SER A 76 11.81 1.23 -5.64
N GLU A 77 11.17 0.45 -6.50
CA GLU A 77 11.83 -0.42 -7.46
C GLU A 77 12.80 0.33 -8.37
N GLN A 78 12.39 1.49 -8.89
CA GLN A 78 13.24 2.35 -9.71
C GLN A 78 14.44 2.89 -8.91
N HIS A 79 14.22 3.32 -7.67
CA HIS A 79 15.30 3.81 -6.80
C HIS A 79 16.34 2.73 -6.55
N TYR A 80 15.91 1.54 -6.12
CA TYR A 80 16.82 0.43 -5.83
C TYR A 80 17.49 -0.11 -7.09
N SER A 81 16.79 -0.16 -8.23
CA SER A 81 17.41 -0.50 -9.52
C SER A 81 18.54 0.46 -9.87
N THR A 82 18.34 1.76 -9.63
CA THR A 82 19.38 2.79 -9.85
C THR A 82 20.57 2.61 -8.90
N VAL A 83 20.31 2.30 -7.63
CA VAL A 83 21.35 2.00 -6.65
C VAL A 83 22.16 0.77 -7.07
N LEU A 84 21.48 -0.34 -7.42
CA LEU A 84 22.12 -1.59 -7.82
C LEU A 84 23.03 -1.43 -9.03
N VAL A 85 22.60 -0.66 -10.04
CA VAL A 85 23.42 -0.38 -11.24
C VAL A 85 24.64 0.51 -10.92
N SER A 86 24.59 1.27 -9.82
CA SER A 86 25.68 2.16 -9.40
C SER A 86 26.76 1.46 -8.58
N LEU A 87 26.55 0.19 -8.20
CA LEU A 87 27.53 -0.61 -7.46
C LEU A 87 28.54 -1.24 -8.42
N GLU A 88 29.82 -1.26 -8.04
CA GLU A 88 30.91 -1.68 -8.92
C GLU A 88 31.03 -3.20 -9.10
N ASP A 89 30.45 -3.99 -8.19
CA ASP A 89 30.47 -5.46 -8.22
C ASP A 89 29.13 -6.06 -8.65
N ASN A 90 29.02 -7.40 -8.61
CA ASN A 90 27.87 -8.10 -9.16
C ASN A 90 26.55 -7.67 -8.47
N PRO A 91 25.56 -7.11 -9.20
CA PRO A 91 24.30 -6.63 -8.62
C PRO A 91 23.53 -7.69 -7.85
N LEU A 92 23.72 -8.97 -8.20
CA LEU A 92 23.07 -10.10 -7.54
C LEU A 92 23.53 -10.27 -6.07
N HIS A 93 24.67 -9.71 -5.68
CA HIS A 93 25.16 -9.75 -4.31
C HIS A 93 24.45 -8.74 -3.39
N HIS A 94 23.70 -7.79 -3.96
CA HIS A 94 23.10 -6.67 -3.25
C HIS A 94 21.56 -6.70 -3.24
N LEU A 95 20.97 -7.84 -3.60
CA LEU A 95 19.51 -8.01 -3.61
C LEU A 95 18.89 -7.86 -2.21
N ASP A 96 19.68 -8.01 -1.15
CA ASP A 96 19.33 -7.76 0.25
C ASP A 96 19.11 -6.28 0.56
N LEU A 97 19.62 -5.36 -0.26
CA LEU A 97 19.33 -3.93 -0.14
C LEU A 97 17.88 -3.61 -0.53
N TYR A 98 17.23 -4.47 -1.32
CA TYR A 98 15.83 -4.27 -1.69
C TYR A 98 14.94 -4.42 -0.44
N PRO A 99 14.11 -3.42 -0.11
CA PRO A 99 13.32 -3.47 1.10
C PRO A 99 12.32 -4.61 0.97
N CYS A 100 12.20 -5.41 2.04
CA CYS A 100 11.24 -6.52 2.14
C CYS A 100 9.76 -6.06 2.19
N LEU A 101 9.41 -4.94 1.55
CA LEU A 101 8.05 -4.38 1.48
C LEU A 101 7.10 -5.23 0.61
N LEU A 102 7.54 -6.41 0.14
CA LEU A 102 6.83 -7.31 -0.75
C LEU A 102 6.45 -8.67 -0.11
N HIS A 103 6.67 -8.87 1.19
CA HIS A 103 6.18 -10.03 1.93
C HIS A 103 5.11 -9.67 2.97
#